data_AF-A0A941S1U2-F1
#
_entry.id   AF-A0A941S1U2-F1
#
_cell.length_a   1.000
_cell.length_b   1.000
_cell.length_c   1.000
_cell.angle_alpha   90.00
_cell.angle_beta   90.00
_cell.angle_gamma   90.00
#
_symmetry.space_group_name_H-M   'P 1'
#
loop_
_entity.id
_entity.type
_entity.pdbx_description
1 polymer ?
#
loop_
_entity_poly.entity_id
_entity_poly.type
_entity_poly.pdbx_seq_one_letter_code
_entity_poly.pdbx_strand_id
1 'polypeptide(L)'
;MDSLQYPKGAFIFLAGDPAERVFLIRSGKIELVKGQEASSAPLAELGAGEIFGEISLLEQRPRSLSARAKTAVEISGLTLDEFENFLLRDAEALQHYLKALYARTRRLASPIDPQASEGMLSTHRYSVVLHPLTRRAAATLPPEGLVVPKFPFCIGRAADDHEQIPSNTNDLWLNDHPPYNISRNHATIDIEAGEVVIRDRGSSLGLFVNELQVGGKSKLRQVPLEHGDNVVILGGRMSPYHFRVEVTS
;
A
#
# COMPACT_ATOMS: atom_id res chain seq x y z
N MET A 1 -20.80 -7.96 15.28
CA MET A 1 -21.34 -6.86 14.45
C MET A 1 -22.32 -6.04 15.29
N ASP A 2 -21.87 -4.93 15.84
CA ASP A 2 -22.74 -4.02 16.59
C ASP A 2 -23.40 -3.03 15.63
N SER A 3 -24.72 -2.77 15.79
CA SER A 3 -25.41 -1.71 15.03
C SER A 3 -25.26 -0.38 15.77
N LEU A 4 -24.88 0.67 15.04
CA LEU A 4 -24.66 2.02 15.53
C LEU A 4 -25.47 3.00 14.67
N GLN A 5 -26.03 4.03 15.31
CA GLN A 5 -26.82 5.06 14.63
C GLN A 5 -26.25 6.45 14.90
N TYR A 6 -26.17 7.27 13.85
CA TYR A 6 -25.68 8.64 13.94
C TYR A 6 -26.67 9.60 13.26
N PRO A 7 -27.00 10.75 13.89
CA PRO A 7 -27.82 11.77 13.27
C PRO A 7 -27.04 12.52 12.18
N LYS A 8 -27.76 13.22 11.29
CA LYS A 8 -27.15 14.08 10.27
C LYS A 8 -26.19 15.09 10.93
N GLY A 9 -25.00 15.21 10.35
CA GLY A 9 -23.94 16.12 10.77
C GLY A 9 -22.98 15.54 11.82
N ALA A 10 -23.32 14.42 12.46
CA ALA A 10 -22.46 13.80 13.45
C ALA A 10 -21.21 13.18 12.80
N PHE A 11 -20.08 13.30 13.48
CA PHE A 11 -18.86 12.57 13.11
C PHE A 11 -18.92 11.16 13.69
N ILE A 12 -18.62 10.18 12.85
CA ILE A 12 -18.47 8.77 13.24
C ILE A 12 -17.06 8.57 13.83
N PHE A 13 -16.06 9.18 13.21
CA PHE A 13 -14.69 9.31 13.70
C PHE A 13 -14.01 10.51 13.05
N LEU A 14 -12.92 10.95 13.65
CA LEU A 14 -12.09 12.06 13.18
C LEU A 14 -10.75 11.55 12.64
N ALA A 15 -10.16 12.30 11.72
CA ALA A 15 -8.78 12.06 11.31
C ALA A 15 -7.85 12.15 12.54
N GLY A 16 -6.93 11.18 12.65
CA GLY A 16 -6.04 11.03 13.80
C GLY A 16 -6.55 10.09 14.90
N ASP A 17 -7.84 9.73 14.90
CA ASP A 17 -8.36 8.77 15.88
C ASP A 17 -7.74 7.38 15.66
N PRO A 18 -7.59 6.56 16.72
CA PRO A 18 -7.25 5.15 16.56
C PRO A 18 -8.23 4.42 15.64
N ALA A 19 -7.71 3.61 14.71
CA ALA A 19 -8.54 2.77 13.86
C ALA A 19 -8.72 1.41 14.53
N GLU A 20 -9.88 1.19 15.15
CA GLU A 20 -10.19 -0.08 15.84
C GLU A 20 -11.28 -0.90 15.13
N ARG A 21 -12.05 -0.25 14.25
CA ARG A 21 -13.21 -0.85 13.58
C ARG A 21 -13.32 -0.41 12.12
N VAL A 22 -13.88 -1.26 11.27
CA VAL A 22 -14.46 -0.85 9.98
C VAL A 22 -15.97 -0.72 10.12
N PHE A 23 -16.58 -0.01 9.18
CA PHE A 23 -18.01 0.24 9.22
C PHE A 23 -18.66 -0.10 7.88
N LEU A 24 -19.75 -0.86 7.93
CA LEU A 24 -20.63 -1.13 6.80
C LEU A 24 -21.87 -0.25 6.93
N ILE A 25 -22.18 0.54 5.90
CA ILE A 25 -23.35 1.40 5.89
C ILE A 25 -24.60 0.54 5.62
N ARG A 26 -25.52 0.47 6.60
CA ARG A 26 -26.82 -0.19 6.44
C ARG A 26 -27.84 0.73 5.79
N SER A 27 -27.86 2.00 6.22
CA SER A 27 -28.73 3.03 5.65
C SER A 27 -28.12 4.43 5.79
N GLY A 28 -28.57 5.35 4.94
CA GLY A 28 -28.11 6.74 4.93
C GLY A 28 -26.88 6.99 4.05
N LYS A 29 -26.28 8.18 4.22
CA LYS A 29 -25.09 8.64 3.48
C LYS A 29 -24.05 9.23 4.41
N ILE A 30 -22.78 9.00 4.10
CA ILE A 30 -21.61 9.51 4.82
C ILE A 30 -20.71 10.29 3.86
N GLU A 31 -20.10 11.35 4.37
CA GLU A 31 -19.08 12.15 3.71
C GLU A 31 -17.72 11.90 4.37
N LEU A 32 -16.68 11.75 3.55
CA LEU A 32 -15.30 11.69 4.03
C LEU A 32 -14.63 13.05 3.80
N VAL A 33 -13.99 13.59 4.82
CA VAL A 33 -13.40 14.94 4.82
C VAL A 33 -12.00 14.93 5.44
N LYS A 34 -11.11 15.86 5.04
CA LYS A 34 -9.76 16.01 5.64
C LYS A 34 -9.78 16.72 7.00
N GLY A 35 -10.77 17.58 7.24
CA GLY A 35 -10.87 18.41 8.44
C GLY A 35 -11.87 17.90 9.48
N GLN A 36 -11.98 18.62 10.59
CA GLN A 36 -13.01 18.39 11.62
C GLN A 36 -14.10 19.48 11.58
N GLU A 37 -13.95 20.49 10.73
CA GLU A 37 -14.92 21.58 10.60
C GLU A 37 -16.15 21.15 9.79
N ALA A 38 -17.34 21.61 10.22
CA ALA A 38 -18.60 21.36 9.51
C ALA A 38 -18.62 21.96 8.08
N SER A 39 -17.79 22.96 7.81
CA SER A 39 -17.61 23.60 6.50
C SER A 39 -16.72 22.81 5.53
N SER A 40 -16.03 21.76 5.99
CA SER A 40 -15.06 21.02 5.17
C SER A 40 -15.72 20.41 3.94
N ALA A 41 -15.14 20.64 2.76
CA ALA A 41 -15.62 20.05 1.51
C ALA A 41 -15.44 18.52 1.51
N PRO A 42 -16.47 17.76 1.09
CA PRO A 42 -16.38 16.30 1.02
C PRO A 42 -15.43 15.86 -0.09
N LEU A 43 -14.52 14.94 0.24
CA LEU A 43 -13.67 14.26 -0.74
C LEU A 43 -14.38 13.07 -1.40
N ALA A 44 -15.31 12.45 -0.68
CA ALA A 44 -16.11 11.35 -1.18
C ALA A 44 -17.44 11.28 -0.42
N GLU A 45 -18.47 10.79 -1.11
CA GLU A 45 -19.74 10.40 -0.52
C GLU A 45 -19.94 8.90 -0.67
N LEU A 46 -20.39 8.28 0.42
CA LEU A 46 -20.64 6.84 0.53
C LEU A 46 -22.08 6.61 0.99
N GLY A 47 -22.71 5.55 0.49
CA GLY A 47 -24.08 5.16 0.78
C GLY A 47 -24.22 3.72 1.26
N ALA A 48 -25.48 3.28 1.43
CA ALA A 48 -25.81 1.93 1.87
C ALA A 48 -25.11 0.84 1.04
N GLY A 49 -24.60 -0.18 1.73
CA GLY A 49 -23.81 -1.27 1.17
C GLY A 49 -22.31 -0.98 1.03
N GLU A 50 -21.89 0.29 1.15
CA GLU A 50 -20.47 0.65 1.11
C GLU A 50 -19.80 0.48 2.48
N ILE A 51 -18.51 0.14 2.44
CA ILE A 51 -17.65 -0.04 3.61
C ILE A 51 -16.69 1.14 3.70
N PHE A 52 -16.43 1.62 4.91
CA PHE A 52 -15.51 2.72 5.18
C PHE A 52 -14.72 2.52 6.48
N GLY A 53 -13.58 3.23 6.58
CA GLY A 53 -12.66 3.12 7.71
C GLY A 53 -11.75 1.88 7.65
N GLU A 54 -11.79 1.16 6.53
CA GLU A 54 -11.04 -0.04 6.22
C GLU A 54 -9.54 0.22 6.06
N ILE A 55 -9.16 1.29 5.37
CA ILE A 55 -7.75 1.55 5.02
C ILE A 55 -6.88 1.69 6.27
N SER A 56 -7.25 2.62 7.17
CA SER A 56 -6.48 2.86 8.40
C SER A 56 -6.43 1.64 9.33
N LEU A 57 -7.49 0.84 9.38
CA LEU A 57 -7.50 -0.38 10.18
C LEU A 57 -6.53 -1.42 9.61
N LEU A 58 -6.58 -1.65 8.29
CA LEU A 58 -5.71 -2.60 7.60
C LEU A 58 -4.24 -2.18 7.64
N GLU A 59 -3.96 -0.88 7.56
CA GLU A 59 -2.60 -0.33 7.67
C GLU A 59 -2.08 -0.25 9.10
N GLN A 60 -2.91 -0.52 10.12
CA GLN A 60 -2.61 -0.32 11.54
C GLN A 60 -2.12 1.11 11.83
N ARG A 61 -2.79 2.10 11.24
CA ARG A 61 -2.50 3.53 11.39
C ARG A 61 -3.71 4.28 11.91
N PRO A 62 -3.53 5.49 12.46
CA PRO A 62 -4.65 6.37 12.77
C PRO A 62 -5.53 6.68 11.55
N ARG A 63 -6.77 7.13 11.78
CA ARG A 63 -7.70 7.53 10.72
C ARG A 63 -7.07 8.60 9.81
N SER A 64 -7.03 8.34 8.51
CA SER A 64 -6.46 9.28 7.53
C SER A 64 -7.41 10.42 7.15
N LEU A 65 -8.72 10.22 7.36
CA LEU A 65 -9.80 11.17 7.09
C LEU A 65 -10.82 11.11 8.23
N SER A 66 -11.64 12.15 8.36
CA SER A 66 -12.83 12.11 9.22
C SER A 66 -14.04 11.59 8.43
N ALA A 67 -14.95 10.89 9.09
CA ALA A 67 -16.20 10.43 8.53
C ALA A 67 -17.38 11.14 9.18
N ARG A 68 -18.22 11.80 8.38
CA ARG A 68 -19.37 12.59 8.82
C ARG A 68 -20.66 12.07 8.21
N ALA A 69 -21.70 11.93 9.03
CA ALA A 69 -23.03 11.57 8.56
C ALA A 69 -23.65 12.71 7.73
N LYS A 70 -23.89 12.49 6.43
CA LYS A 70 -24.56 13.44 5.54
C LYS A 70 -26.08 13.44 5.74
N THR A 71 -26.63 12.27 6.06
CA THR A 71 -28.01 12.05 6.52
C THR A 71 -27.98 11.39 7.90
N ALA A 72 -29.14 11.09 8.49
CA ALA A 72 -29.16 10.06 9.52
C ALA A 72 -28.64 8.74 8.91
N VAL A 73 -27.78 8.03 9.64
CA VAL A 73 -27.11 6.81 9.17
C VAL A 73 -27.22 5.70 10.21
N GLU A 74 -27.39 4.49 9.71
CA GLU A 74 -27.22 3.26 10.48
C GLU A 74 -26.04 2.49 9.89
N ILE A 75 -25.11 2.07 10.75
CA ILE A 75 -23.89 1.36 10.36
C ILE A 75 -23.69 0.13 11.24
N SER A 76 -23.08 -0.92 10.68
CA SER A 76 -22.53 -2.01 11.48
C SER A 76 -21.04 -1.77 11.70
N GLY A 77 -20.60 -1.77 12.97
CA GLY A 77 -19.19 -1.78 13.33
C GLY A 77 -18.64 -3.20 13.38
N LEU A 78 -17.50 -3.42 12.74
CA LEU A 78 -16.80 -4.71 12.72
C LEU A 78 -15.36 -4.51 13.20
N THR A 79 -14.86 -5.43 14.02
CA THR A 79 -13.42 -5.56 14.27
C THR A 79 -12.70 -6.03 13.00
N LEU A 80 -11.36 -5.98 13.00
CA LEU A 80 -10.56 -6.49 11.88
C LEU A 80 -10.89 -7.97 11.61
N ASP A 81 -10.87 -8.81 12.64
CA ASP A 81 -11.19 -10.24 12.52
C ASP A 81 -12.61 -10.48 12.01
N GLU A 82 -13.60 -9.71 12.47
CA GLU A 82 -14.98 -9.82 11.99
C GLU A 82 -15.10 -9.42 10.52
N PHE A 83 -14.36 -8.39 10.09
CA PHE A 83 -14.33 -7.94 8.71
C PHE A 83 -13.66 -8.95 7.78
N GLU A 84 -12.51 -9.49 8.16
CA GLU A 84 -11.82 -10.53 7.40
C GLU A 84 -12.71 -11.78 7.27
N ASN A 85 -13.32 -12.23 8.37
CA ASN A 85 -14.24 -13.36 8.34
C ASN A 85 -15.49 -13.08 7.47
N PHE A 86 -16.00 -11.85 7.50
CA PHE A 86 -17.12 -11.44 6.66
C PHE A 86 -16.77 -11.54 5.16
N LEU A 87 -15.61 -11.02 4.75
CA LEU A 87 -15.15 -11.09 3.36
C LEU A 87 -14.84 -12.52 2.88
N LEU A 88 -14.30 -13.36 3.76
CA LEU A 88 -13.92 -14.74 3.42
C LEU A 88 -15.11 -15.69 3.30
N ARG A 89 -16.21 -15.42 4.01
CA ARG A 89 -17.38 -16.31 4.03
C ARG A 89 -18.42 -15.97 2.96
N ASP A 90 -18.38 -14.76 2.44
CA ASP A 90 -19.37 -14.26 1.49
C ASP A 90 -18.67 -13.68 0.24
N ALA A 91 -18.58 -14.51 -0.80
CA ALA A 91 -17.98 -14.13 -2.07
C ALA A 91 -18.72 -12.95 -2.74
N GLU A 92 -20.03 -12.81 -2.51
CA GLU A 92 -20.82 -11.73 -3.06
C GLU A 92 -20.48 -10.41 -2.34
N ALA A 93 -20.35 -10.45 -1.00
CA ALA A 93 -19.88 -9.31 -0.23
C ALA A 93 -18.47 -8.84 -0.65
N LEU A 94 -17.54 -9.78 -0.88
CA LEU A 94 -16.21 -9.47 -1.39
C LEU A 94 -16.27 -8.80 -2.77
N GLN A 95 -17.06 -9.33 -3.70
CA GLN A 95 -17.22 -8.73 -5.03
C GLN A 95 -17.81 -7.31 -4.95
N HIS A 96 -18.81 -7.09 -4.10
CA HIS A 96 -19.39 -5.76 -3.90
C HIS A 96 -18.38 -4.78 -3.31
N TYR A 97 -17.61 -5.22 -2.31
CA TYR A 97 -16.54 -4.43 -1.73
C TYR A 97 -15.47 -4.04 -2.76
N LEU A 98 -14.98 -5.00 -3.56
CA LEU A 98 -14.00 -4.73 -4.62
C LEU A 98 -14.56 -3.74 -5.65
N LYS A 99 -15.80 -3.92 -6.12
CA LYS A 99 -16.46 -2.99 -7.05
C LYS A 99 -16.56 -1.57 -6.47
N ALA A 100 -16.94 -1.45 -5.20
CA ALA A 100 -17.03 -0.16 -4.50
C ALA A 100 -15.65 0.50 -4.38
N LEU A 101 -14.61 -0.25 -4.02
CA LEU A 101 -13.24 0.22 -3.93
C LEU A 101 -12.74 0.73 -5.29
N TYR A 102 -12.96 -0.02 -6.37
CA TYR A 102 -12.64 0.40 -7.74
C TYR A 102 -13.45 1.64 -8.18
N ALA A 103 -14.71 1.76 -7.78
CA ALA A 103 -15.50 2.95 -8.09
C ALA A 103 -14.96 4.18 -7.35
N ARG A 104 -14.50 4.01 -6.11
CA ARG A 104 -13.93 5.08 -5.28
C ARG A 104 -12.59 5.56 -5.83
N THR A 105 -11.70 4.66 -6.26
CA THR A 105 -10.45 5.05 -6.93
C THR A 105 -10.71 5.80 -8.24
N ARG A 106 -11.69 5.38 -9.05
CA ARG A 106 -12.11 6.10 -10.26
C ARG A 106 -12.75 7.47 -9.97
N ARG A 107 -13.52 7.63 -8.90
CA ARG A 107 -14.11 8.94 -8.55
C ARG A 107 -13.08 9.95 -8.09
N LEU A 108 -12.03 9.48 -7.40
CA LEU A 108 -10.88 10.29 -7.05
C LEU A 108 -9.96 10.58 -8.25
N ALA A 109 -10.09 9.79 -9.33
CA ALA A 109 -9.35 9.93 -10.58
C ALA A 109 -10.31 10.15 -11.77
N SER A 110 -10.86 11.36 -11.97
CA SER A 110 -11.61 11.70 -13.20
C SER A 110 -10.86 12.70 -14.09
N PRO A 111 -10.84 12.55 -15.43
CA PRO A 111 -10.94 11.35 -16.26
C PRO A 111 -9.56 10.83 -16.68
N ILE A 112 -9.35 9.51 -16.62
CA ILE A 112 -8.25 8.85 -17.35
C ILE A 112 -8.76 8.65 -18.79
N ASP A 113 -8.22 9.44 -19.71
CA ASP A 113 -8.34 9.22 -21.15
C ASP A 113 -7.84 7.79 -21.47
N PRO A 114 -8.65 6.93 -22.11
CA PRO A 114 -8.21 5.57 -22.47
C PRO A 114 -7.03 5.54 -23.46
N GLN A 115 -6.63 6.69 -24.04
CA GLN A 115 -5.40 6.83 -24.83
C GLN A 115 -4.17 7.21 -23.99
N ALA A 116 -4.32 7.63 -22.73
CA ALA A 116 -3.22 7.97 -21.84
C ALA A 116 -2.78 6.76 -21.01
N SER A 117 -2.26 5.73 -21.69
CA SER A 117 -1.57 4.59 -21.05
C SER A 117 -0.06 4.83 -20.90
N GLU A 118 0.40 6.07 -21.00
CA GLU A 118 1.79 6.47 -20.77
C GLU A 118 1.79 7.75 -19.91
N GLY A 119 2.38 7.68 -18.72
CA GLY A 119 2.55 8.85 -17.84
C GLY A 119 1.64 8.85 -16.62
N MET A 120 1.90 7.92 -15.69
CA MET A 120 1.46 8.10 -14.31
C MET A 120 2.17 9.35 -13.76
N LEU A 121 1.40 10.39 -13.44
CA LEU A 121 1.90 11.62 -12.82
C LEU A 121 2.50 11.29 -11.45
N SER A 122 3.82 11.12 -11.42
CA SER A 122 4.61 11.22 -10.19
C SER A 122 4.44 12.63 -9.65
N THR A 123 3.71 12.79 -8.55
CA THR A 123 3.71 14.03 -7.75
C THR A 123 4.98 14.17 -6.90
N HIS A 124 5.96 13.27 -7.10
CA HIS A 124 7.20 13.26 -6.36
C HIS A 124 8.31 13.86 -7.22
N ARG A 125 9.15 14.70 -6.60
CA ARG A 125 10.34 15.31 -7.21
C ARG A 125 11.42 14.29 -7.62
N TYR A 126 11.13 13.00 -7.66
CA TYR A 126 12.11 11.99 -8.01
C TYR A 126 11.52 10.98 -8.99
N SER A 127 12.37 10.58 -9.93
CA SER A 127 12.20 9.39 -10.75
C SER A 127 13.22 8.36 -10.29
N VAL A 128 12.75 7.14 -10.00
CA VAL A 128 13.58 6.03 -9.55
C VAL A 128 13.46 4.89 -10.54
N VAL A 129 14.59 4.39 -11.05
CA VAL A 129 14.63 3.28 -12.01
C VAL A 129 15.48 2.14 -11.48
N LEU A 130 14.94 0.92 -11.47
CA LEU A 130 15.66 -0.29 -11.09
C LEU A 130 16.18 -0.98 -12.34
N HIS A 131 17.50 -1.06 -12.49
CA HIS A 131 18.15 -1.82 -13.55
C HIS A 131 18.70 -3.13 -12.99
N PRO A 132 18.40 -4.28 -13.59
CA PRO A 132 18.98 -5.55 -13.15
C PRO A 132 20.47 -5.62 -13.51
N LEU A 133 21.31 -6.00 -12.53
CA LEU A 133 22.76 -6.21 -12.75
C LEU A 133 23.14 -7.68 -12.93
N THR A 134 22.20 -8.60 -12.70
CA THR A 134 22.40 -10.04 -12.81
C THR A 134 21.31 -10.69 -13.65
N ARG A 135 21.61 -11.87 -14.19
CA ARG A 135 20.64 -12.67 -14.95
C ARG A 135 19.39 -13.03 -14.12
N ARG A 136 19.56 -13.27 -12.81
CA ARG A 136 18.44 -13.59 -11.91
C ARG A 136 17.54 -12.38 -11.67
N ALA A 137 18.10 -11.19 -11.47
CA ALA A 137 17.31 -9.97 -11.38
C ALA A 137 16.61 -9.64 -12.72
N ALA A 138 17.31 -9.83 -13.84
CA ALA A 138 16.77 -9.56 -15.17
C ALA A 138 15.61 -10.50 -15.56
N ALA A 139 15.46 -11.65 -14.90
CA ALA A 139 14.37 -12.59 -15.20
C ALA A 139 12.97 -12.02 -14.85
N THR A 140 12.90 -10.98 -14.02
CA THR A 140 11.65 -10.40 -13.52
C THR A 140 11.47 -8.92 -13.89
N LEU A 141 12.47 -8.30 -14.52
CA LEU A 141 12.46 -6.89 -14.91
C LEU A 141 12.60 -6.74 -16.43
N PRO A 142 12.03 -5.69 -17.02
CA PRO A 142 12.27 -5.38 -18.42
C PRO A 142 13.76 -5.01 -18.67
N PRO A 143 14.29 -5.24 -19.88
CA PRO A 143 15.70 -4.96 -20.20
C PRO A 143 16.13 -3.50 -19.97
N GLU A 144 15.23 -2.56 -20.23
CA GLU A 144 15.42 -1.12 -20.06
C GLU A 144 15.43 -0.66 -18.59
N GLY A 145 15.05 -1.54 -17.66
CA GLY A 145 14.88 -1.20 -16.24
C GLY A 145 13.43 -0.85 -15.89
N LEU A 146 13.07 -1.08 -14.63
CA LEU A 146 11.73 -0.83 -14.12
C LEU A 146 11.66 0.56 -13.50
N VAL A 147 10.88 1.46 -14.10
CA VAL A 147 10.52 2.74 -13.48
C VAL A 147 9.61 2.46 -12.28
N VAL A 148 9.97 2.98 -11.11
CA VAL A 148 9.16 2.86 -9.89
C VAL A 148 7.88 3.69 -10.08
N PRO A 149 6.70 3.04 -10.15
CA PRO A 149 5.46 3.72 -10.51
C PRO A 149 4.85 4.53 -9.36
N LYS A 150 5.13 4.13 -8.12
CA LYS A 150 4.58 4.71 -6.90
C LYS A 150 5.50 4.49 -5.72
N PHE A 151 5.31 5.30 -4.69
CA PHE A 151 5.92 5.09 -3.38
C PHE A 151 4.81 4.92 -2.32
N PRO A 152 4.96 4.03 -1.33
CA PRO A 152 6.04 3.04 -1.21
C PRO A 152 5.99 1.97 -2.31
N PHE A 153 7.16 1.57 -2.80
CA PHE A 153 7.35 0.47 -3.74
C PHE A 153 7.91 -0.75 -3.02
N CYS A 154 7.10 -1.79 -2.91
CA CYS A 154 7.39 -2.95 -2.08
C CYS A 154 7.97 -4.11 -2.91
N ILE A 155 9.05 -4.73 -2.44
CA ILE A 155 9.77 -5.81 -3.13
C ILE A 155 9.81 -7.05 -2.25
N GLY A 156 9.56 -8.22 -2.85
CA GLY A 156 9.72 -9.49 -2.16
C GLY A 156 9.72 -10.71 -3.07
N ARG A 157 9.73 -11.89 -2.46
CA ARG A 157 9.80 -13.17 -3.17
C ARG A 157 8.41 -13.69 -3.58
N ALA A 158 8.28 -14.18 -4.82
CA ALA A 158 7.10 -14.90 -5.29
C ALA A 158 6.87 -16.20 -4.48
N ALA A 159 5.61 -16.51 -4.17
CA ALA A 159 5.26 -17.79 -3.56
C ALA A 159 5.34 -18.92 -4.61
N ASP A 160 5.65 -20.14 -4.17
CA ASP A 160 5.53 -21.32 -5.04
C ASP A 160 4.04 -21.67 -5.23
N ASP A 161 3.69 -22.33 -6.34
CA ASP A 161 2.31 -22.65 -6.76
C ASP A 161 1.47 -23.45 -5.72
N HIS A 162 2.12 -23.99 -4.68
CA HIS A 162 1.49 -24.79 -3.62
C HIS A 162 1.29 -24.06 -2.28
N GLU A 163 1.72 -22.80 -2.14
CA GLU A 163 1.56 -22.03 -0.90
C GLU A 163 0.34 -21.09 -0.97
N GLN A 164 -0.58 -21.21 0.00
CA GLN A 164 -1.65 -20.22 0.19
C GLN A 164 -1.03 -18.84 0.43
N ILE A 165 -1.36 -17.90 -0.45
CA ILE A 165 -0.85 -16.53 -0.45
C ILE A 165 -1.66 -15.71 0.58
N PRO A 166 -1.13 -15.31 1.75
CA PRO A 166 -1.74 -14.22 2.50
C PRO A 166 -1.67 -12.97 1.63
N SER A 167 -2.72 -12.15 1.60
CA SER A 167 -2.82 -10.90 0.80
C SER A 167 -1.48 -10.15 0.73
N ASN A 168 -0.74 -10.36 -0.36
CA ASN A 168 0.69 -10.04 -0.38
C ASN A 168 0.89 -8.67 -1.03
N THR A 169 1.56 -7.76 -0.32
CA THR A 169 1.56 -6.30 -0.58
C THR A 169 2.73 -5.81 -1.44
N ASN A 170 3.44 -6.70 -2.16
CA ASN A 170 4.58 -6.30 -2.99
C ASN A 170 4.15 -5.87 -4.40
N ASP A 171 4.86 -4.88 -4.91
CA ASP A 171 4.76 -4.36 -6.27
C ASP A 171 5.74 -5.06 -7.23
N LEU A 172 6.88 -5.54 -6.71
CA LEU A 172 7.84 -6.37 -7.43
C LEU A 172 8.01 -7.73 -6.77
N TRP A 173 7.77 -8.79 -7.56
CA TRP A 173 7.92 -10.18 -7.18
C TRP A 173 9.18 -10.78 -7.82
N LEU A 174 10.11 -11.26 -7.00
CA LEU A 174 11.33 -11.93 -7.43
C LEU A 174 11.14 -13.44 -7.40
N ASN A 175 11.45 -14.10 -8.52
CA ASN A 175 11.38 -15.56 -8.68
C ASN A 175 12.61 -16.23 -8.06
N ASP A 176 12.61 -16.32 -6.73
CA ASP A 176 13.67 -16.92 -5.94
C ASP A 176 13.31 -18.32 -5.46
N HIS A 177 14.30 -19.21 -5.44
CA HIS A 177 14.11 -20.63 -5.13
C HIS A 177 15.06 -21.08 -4.02
N PRO A 178 14.77 -22.19 -3.32
CA PRO A 178 15.64 -22.71 -2.28
C PRO A 178 17.09 -22.96 -2.77
N PRO A 179 18.11 -22.61 -1.96
CA PRO A 179 18.01 -21.88 -0.70
C PRO A 179 17.66 -20.40 -0.93
N TYR A 180 16.64 -19.91 -0.23
CA TYR A 180 16.11 -18.57 -0.44
C TYR A 180 17.09 -17.48 -0.02
N ASN A 181 17.31 -16.52 -0.91
CA ASN A 181 18.00 -15.26 -0.66
C ASN A 181 17.02 -14.15 -0.30
N ILE A 182 15.79 -14.24 -0.82
CA ILE A 182 14.76 -13.21 -0.71
C ILE A 182 13.62 -13.67 0.20
N SER A 183 13.37 -12.92 1.27
CA SER A 183 12.15 -13.04 2.07
C SER A 183 10.89 -12.61 1.31
N ARG A 184 9.72 -13.15 1.71
CA ARG A 184 8.42 -12.81 1.11
C ARG A 184 8.08 -11.31 1.18
N ASN A 185 8.44 -10.65 2.28
CA ASN A 185 8.44 -9.20 2.43
C ASN A 185 9.90 -8.79 2.63
N HIS A 186 10.56 -8.24 1.61
CA HIS A 186 12.00 -8.04 1.66
C HIS A 186 12.39 -6.59 1.90
N ALA A 187 12.03 -5.70 0.97
CA ALA A 187 12.43 -4.31 1.02
C ALA A 187 11.32 -3.37 0.53
N THR A 188 11.42 -2.11 0.91
CA THR A 188 10.58 -1.02 0.38
C THR A 188 11.48 0.10 -0.09
N ILE A 189 11.21 0.68 -1.26
CA ILE A 189 11.71 2.00 -1.65
C ILE A 189 10.60 3.01 -1.38
N ASP A 190 10.90 4.10 -0.67
CA ASP A 190 9.92 5.11 -0.27
C ASP A 190 10.53 6.51 -0.32
N ILE A 191 9.70 7.54 -0.08
CA ILE A 191 10.16 8.92 0.08
C ILE A 191 9.86 9.37 1.52
N GLU A 192 10.92 9.61 2.29
CA GLU A 192 10.82 10.06 3.68
C GLU A 192 11.57 11.38 3.85
N ALA A 193 10.96 12.36 4.51
CA ALA A 193 11.54 13.69 4.72
C ALA A 193 12.06 14.39 3.45
N GLY A 194 11.56 14.01 2.27
CA GLY A 194 11.97 14.57 0.98
C GLY A 194 13.19 13.91 0.34
N GLU A 195 13.64 12.76 0.84
CA GLU A 195 14.72 11.93 0.29
C GLU A 195 14.18 10.55 -0.12
N VAL A 196 14.75 9.95 -1.17
CA VAL A 196 14.46 8.56 -1.53
C VAL A 196 15.20 7.65 -0.56
N VAL A 197 14.49 6.74 0.08
CA VAL A 197 15.04 5.81 1.06
C VAL A 197 14.74 4.37 0.66
N ILE A 198 15.63 3.45 1.01
CA ILE A 198 15.36 2.01 0.95
C ILE A 198 15.41 1.41 2.35
N ARG A 199 14.41 0.58 2.65
CA ARG A 199 14.18 -0.03 3.96
C ARG A 199 14.12 -1.54 3.86
N ASP A 200 14.73 -2.23 4.82
CA ASP A 200 14.52 -3.64 5.08
C ASP A 200 13.18 -3.88 5.80
N ARG A 201 12.34 -4.78 5.29
CA ARG A 201 11.02 -5.12 5.85
C ARG A 201 11.09 -6.29 6.86
N GLY A 202 12.21 -6.43 7.56
CA GLY A 202 12.45 -7.56 8.46
C GLY A 202 12.85 -8.83 7.70
N SER A 203 13.58 -8.69 6.60
CA SER A 203 14.06 -9.86 5.86
C SER A 203 15.10 -10.64 6.66
N SER A 204 15.24 -11.93 6.33
CA SER A 204 16.14 -12.84 7.06
C SER A 204 17.61 -12.52 6.85
N LEU A 205 17.98 -12.04 5.67
CA LEU A 205 19.38 -11.76 5.29
C LEU A 205 19.71 -10.27 5.21
N GLY A 206 18.70 -9.40 5.22
CA GLY A 206 18.86 -7.97 4.96
C GLY A 206 19.07 -7.69 3.48
N LEU A 207 19.58 -6.50 3.20
CA LEU A 207 20.07 -6.05 1.91
C LEU A 207 21.36 -5.23 2.09
N PHE A 208 22.01 -4.90 0.99
CA PHE A 208 23.16 -4.00 0.95
C PHE A 208 22.90 -2.84 0.00
N VAL A 209 23.35 -1.65 0.38
CA VAL A 209 23.30 -0.42 -0.43
C VAL A 209 24.69 0.19 -0.42
N ASN A 210 25.35 0.30 -1.57
CA ASN A 210 26.72 0.83 -1.68
C ASN A 210 27.67 0.22 -0.62
N GLU A 211 27.67 -1.11 -0.50
CA GLU A 211 28.39 -1.93 0.51
C GLU A 211 27.89 -1.86 1.96
N LEU A 212 26.97 -0.95 2.30
CA LEU A 212 26.42 -0.83 3.65
C LEU A 212 25.26 -1.81 3.89
N GLN A 213 25.35 -2.62 4.96
CA GLN A 213 24.31 -3.60 5.30
C GLN A 213 23.12 -2.94 6.01
N VAL A 214 21.92 -3.19 5.48
CA VAL A 214 20.63 -2.74 6.01
C VAL A 214 19.76 -3.96 6.33
N GLY A 215 19.28 -4.08 7.55
CA GLY A 215 18.47 -5.20 8.00
C GLY A 215 19.26 -6.49 8.24
N GLY A 216 18.53 -7.62 8.31
CA GLY A 216 19.12 -8.91 8.65
C GLY A 216 19.81 -8.89 10.02
N LYS A 217 21.14 -9.01 10.02
CA LYS A 217 21.98 -8.93 11.25
C LYS A 217 22.35 -7.49 11.67
N SER A 218 22.09 -6.50 10.81
CA SER A 218 22.37 -5.08 11.09
C SER A 218 21.29 -4.46 11.97
N LYS A 219 21.68 -3.46 12.78
CA LYS A 219 20.72 -2.61 13.51
C LYS A 219 20.11 -1.52 12.62
N LEU A 220 20.76 -1.20 11.50
CA LEU A 220 20.31 -0.20 10.55
C LEU A 220 19.15 -0.78 9.73
N ARG A 221 17.97 -0.14 9.74
CA ARG A 221 16.77 -0.64 9.06
C ARG A 221 16.44 0.06 7.75
N GLN A 222 17.03 1.23 7.53
CA GLN A 222 16.86 2.00 6.31
C GLN A 222 18.08 2.88 6.06
N VAL A 223 18.25 3.28 4.81
CA VAL A 223 19.27 4.24 4.37
C VAL A 223 18.70 5.11 3.25
N PRO A 224 19.14 6.37 3.15
CA PRO A 224 18.87 7.17 1.95
C PRO A 224 19.61 6.57 0.74
N LEU A 225 19.00 6.74 -0.43
CA LEU A 225 19.64 6.52 -1.72
C LEU A 225 20.20 7.86 -2.21
N GLU A 226 21.43 7.82 -2.72
CA GLU A 226 22.09 8.99 -3.30
C GLU A 226 21.43 9.37 -4.64
N HIS A 227 21.51 10.65 -5.01
CA HIS A 227 21.14 11.06 -6.37
C HIS A 227 22.14 10.46 -7.38
N GLY A 228 21.64 9.92 -8.49
CA GLY A 228 22.39 9.09 -9.42
C GLY A 228 22.32 7.60 -9.09
N ASP A 229 23.42 6.90 -9.31
CA ASP A 229 23.46 5.43 -9.27
C ASP A 229 23.75 4.89 -7.86
N ASN A 230 22.91 3.96 -7.41
CA ASN A 230 23.10 3.21 -6.18
C ASN A 230 23.17 1.71 -6.49
N VAL A 231 24.14 1.00 -5.92
CA VAL A 231 24.20 -0.46 -6.04
C VAL A 231 23.44 -1.08 -4.88
N VAL A 232 22.37 -1.82 -5.20
CA VAL A 232 21.51 -2.49 -4.22
C VAL A 232 21.57 -4.00 -4.42
N ILE A 233 21.86 -4.73 -3.35
CA ILE A 233 21.83 -6.20 -3.33
C ILE A 233 20.76 -6.63 -2.34
N LEU A 234 19.68 -7.26 -2.81
CA LEU A 234 18.65 -7.80 -1.93
C LEU A 234 19.06 -9.19 -1.43
N GLY A 235 19.04 -9.44 -0.13
CA GLY A 235 19.56 -10.64 0.49
C GLY A 235 21.00 -10.49 1.01
N GLY A 236 21.71 -11.61 1.13
CA GLY A 236 23.12 -11.60 1.54
C GLY A 236 24.06 -11.03 0.46
N ARG A 237 25.33 -10.77 0.81
CA ARG A 237 26.35 -10.25 -0.14
C ARG A 237 26.54 -11.08 -1.42
N MET A 238 26.26 -12.38 -1.34
CA MET A 238 26.36 -13.31 -2.46
C MET A 238 25.02 -13.57 -3.15
N SER A 239 23.97 -12.83 -2.78
CA SER A 239 22.65 -12.98 -3.37
C SER A 239 22.71 -12.75 -4.87
N PRO A 240 21.98 -13.51 -5.69
CA PRO A 240 21.99 -13.27 -7.12
C PRO A 240 21.08 -12.09 -7.53
N TYR A 241 20.47 -11.35 -6.61
CA TYR A 241 19.56 -10.23 -6.92
C TYR A 241 20.25 -8.87 -6.71
N HIS A 242 21.00 -8.44 -7.72
CA HIS A 242 21.69 -7.15 -7.74
C HIS A 242 20.97 -6.19 -8.67
N PHE A 243 20.86 -4.94 -8.23
CA PHE A 243 20.23 -3.85 -8.96
C PHE A 243 21.11 -2.61 -8.93
N ARG A 244 21.11 -1.87 -10.04
CA ARG A 244 21.50 -0.46 -10.06
C ARG A 244 20.22 0.34 -9.94
N VAL A 245 20.08 1.09 -8.85
CA VAL A 245 18.94 1.96 -8.58
C VAL A 245 19.35 3.37 -8.91
N GLU A 246 18.83 3.89 -10.01
CA GLU A 246 19.08 5.24 -10.50
C GLU A 246 18.02 6.19 -9.92
N VAL A 247 18.45 7.22 -9.20
CA VAL A 247 17.59 8.25 -8.60
C VAL A 247 17.85 9.59 -9.29
N THR A 248 16.84 10.13 -9.96
CA THR A 248 16.89 11.45 -10.63
C THR A 248 15.79 12.34 -10.08
N SER A 249 15.93 13.66 -10.23
CA SER A 249 15.02 14.68 -9.69
C SER A 249 14.32 15.51 -10.75
#